data_AF-A0A929ESG6-F1
#
_entry.id   AF-A0A929ESG6-F1
#
_cell.length_a   1.000
_cell.length_b   1.000
_cell.length_c   1.000
_cell.angle_alpha   90.00
_cell.angle_beta   90.00
_cell.angle_gamma   90.00
#
_symmetry.space_group_name_H-M   'P 1'
#
loop_
_entity.id
_entity.type
_entity.pdbx_description
1 polymer ?
#
loop_
_entity_poly.entity_id
_entity_poly.type
_entity_poly.pdbx_seq_one_letter_code
_entity_poly.pdbx_strand_id
1 'polypeptide(L)'
;MGTMKGMQRAVNIVVSERIKVPTAPLPPMFKKKLTDRLVFTNPEYEFRQSRGEWLGNVPPQIHCLYEQRHHYFIPRGFFSQLLVLFQQFGVKYRVVDRQRNLEPVEFQLHGVLKDYQELAYDDVIARDHGTLVGDAKSGKTVIALYLIAQRRQPTMIIVPNVALLGHWKEKLVRFLKVPAEEVGIVGEGKFNVGPQVT
;
A
#
# COMPACT_ATOMS: atom_id res chain seq x y z
N MET A 1 33.32 -17.64 32.80
CA MET A 1 32.01 -17.39 33.46
C MET A 1 31.09 -16.79 32.40
N GLY A 2 30.22 -17.62 31.82
CA GLY A 2 29.43 -17.26 30.64
C GLY A 2 28.34 -16.26 30.97
N THR A 3 28.33 -15.12 30.28
CA THR A 3 27.27 -14.13 30.35
C THR A 3 26.00 -14.71 29.74
N MET A 4 24.98 -14.93 30.58
CA MET A 4 23.62 -15.21 30.13
C MET A 4 23.12 -14.02 29.30
N LYS A 5 23.19 -14.14 27.96
CA LYS A 5 22.42 -13.31 27.04
C LYS A 5 20.95 -13.56 27.35
N GLY A 6 20.36 -12.69 28.15
CA GLY A 6 18.92 -12.66 28.37
C GLY A 6 18.21 -12.73 27.03
N MET A 7 17.37 -13.76 26.86
CA MET A 7 16.70 -14.05 25.61
C MET A 7 15.76 -12.89 25.27
N GLN A 8 16.21 -11.93 24.47
CA GLN A 8 15.38 -10.80 24.05
C GLN A 8 14.12 -11.34 23.39
N ARG A 9 12.96 -11.09 24.01
CA ARG A 9 11.67 -11.47 23.47
C ARG A 9 11.45 -10.74 22.15
N ALA A 10 11.00 -11.48 21.15
CA ALA A 10 10.70 -10.93 19.84
C ALA A 10 9.57 -9.89 19.93
N VAL A 11 9.72 -8.78 19.21
CA VAL A 11 8.72 -7.73 19.09
C VAL A 11 7.64 -8.17 18.11
N ASN A 12 6.37 -8.08 18.50
CA ASN A 12 5.26 -8.35 17.59
C ASN A 12 5.01 -7.13 16.70
N ILE A 13 5.23 -7.28 15.40
CA ILE A 13 4.82 -6.32 14.36
C ILE A 13 3.46 -6.78 13.88
N VAL A 14 2.40 -6.02 14.18
CA VAL A 14 1.04 -6.36 13.74
C VAL A 14 0.72 -5.59 12.46
N VAL A 15 0.32 -6.29 11.39
CA VAL A 15 0.00 -5.69 10.09
C VAL A 15 -1.52 -5.79 9.87
N SER A 16 -2.18 -4.65 9.62
CA SER A 16 -3.66 -4.56 9.52
C SER A 16 -4.11 -3.42 8.60
N GLU A 17 -4.87 -2.42 9.05
CA GLU A 17 -5.07 -1.14 8.35
C GLU A 17 -3.82 -0.26 8.43
N ARG A 18 -3.10 -0.35 9.57
CA ARG A 18 -1.77 0.23 9.79
C ARG A 18 -0.84 -0.86 10.31
N ILE A 19 0.46 -0.57 10.28
CA ILE A 19 1.43 -1.39 11.01
C ILE A 19 1.50 -0.86 12.44
N LYS A 20 1.32 -1.74 13.41
CA LYS A 20 1.42 -1.46 14.84
C LYS A 20 2.68 -2.12 15.40
N VAL A 21 3.53 -1.33 16.03
CA VAL A 21 4.82 -1.77 16.60
C VAL A 21 4.95 -1.28 18.05
N PRO A 22 5.25 -2.13 19.03
CA PRO A 22 5.58 -1.69 20.38
C PRO A 22 6.74 -0.69 20.43
N THR A 23 6.65 0.34 21.27
CA THR A 23 7.71 1.35 21.40
C THR A 23 8.91 0.84 22.23
N ALA A 24 8.76 -0.26 22.94
CA ALA A 24 9.81 -0.97 23.66
C ALA A 24 9.80 -2.45 23.24
N PRO A 25 10.96 -3.14 23.17
CA PRO A 25 12.31 -2.70 23.52
C PRO A 25 13.12 -2.10 22.34
N LEU A 26 12.53 -1.17 21.56
CA LEU A 26 13.23 -0.55 20.43
C LEU A 26 14.38 0.38 20.89
N PRO A 27 15.61 0.25 20.35
CA PRO A 27 16.72 1.14 20.68
C PRO A 27 16.45 2.61 20.32
N PRO A 28 17.03 3.60 21.03
CA PRO A 28 16.84 5.01 20.71
C PRO A 28 17.19 5.38 19.26
N MET A 29 18.27 4.79 18.72
CA MET A 29 18.70 5.03 17.34
C MET A 29 17.72 4.44 16.30
N PHE A 30 17.09 3.31 16.61
CA PHE A 30 16.01 2.76 15.80
C PHE A 30 14.83 3.73 15.77
N LYS A 31 14.40 4.24 16.93
CA LYS A 31 13.29 5.21 17.04
C LYS A 31 13.58 6.47 16.24
N LYS A 32 14.79 7.00 16.35
CA LYS A 32 15.24 8.15 15.56
C LYS A 32 15.14 7.88 14.06
N LYS A 33 15.70 6.76 13.58
CA LYS A 33 15.62 6.40 12.15
C LYS A 33 14.19 6.18 11.66
N LEU A 34 13.32 5.64 12.51
CA LEU A 34 11.91 5.48 12.20
C LEU A 34 11.23 6.85 12.04
N THR A 35 11.48 7.79 12.96
CA THR A 35 10.98 9.17 12.88
C THR A 35 11.52 9.89 11.64
N ASP A 36 12.83 9.86 11.38
CA ASP A 36 13.46 10.53 10.23
C ASP A 36 12.89 10.06 8.87
N ARG A 37 12.37 8.82 8.79
CA ARG A 37 11.78 8.24 7.58
C ARG A 37 10.29 8.53 7.41
N LEU A 38 9.58 8.83 8.50
CA LEU A 38 8.12 8.93 8.54
C LEU A 38 7.63 10.31 8.98
N VAL A 39 8.52 11.21 9.33
CA VAL A 39 8.24 12.61 9.61
C VAL A 39 9.17 13.44 8.74
N PHE A 40 8.60 14.19 7.80
CA PHE A 40 9.36 14.94 6.80
C PHE A 40 8.72 16.30 6.55
N THR A 41 9.50 17.24 6.01
CA THR A 41 9.05 18.59 5.66
C THR A 41 7.87 18.51 4.71
N ASN A 42 6.83 19.31 4.97
CA ASN A 42 5.70 19.44 4.09
C ASN A 42 6.11 20.26 2.85
N PRO A 43 6.12 19.69 1.63
CA PRO A 43 6.53 20.43 0.43
C PRO A 43 5.70 21.69 0.16
N GLU A 44 4.41 21.68 0.53
CA GLU A 44 3.54 22.85 0.39
C GLU A 44 3.96 23.98 1.34
N TYR A 45 4.35 23.64 2.56
CA TYR A 45 4.85 24.63 3.52
C TYR A 45 6.14 25.28 3.01
N GLU A 46 7.09 24.46 2.58
CA GLU A 46 8.38 24.91 2.04
C GLU A 46 8.19 25.79 0.80
N PHE A 47 7.31 25.38 -0.11
CA PHE A 47 7.00 26.12 -1.34
C PHE A 47 6.38 27.49 -1.06
N ARG A 48 5.43 27.59 -0.13
CA ARG A 48 4.84 28.87 0.30
C ARG A 48 5.85 29.77 1.01
N GLN A 49 6.62 29.19 1.93
CA GLN A 49 7.63 29.91 2.71
C GLN A 49 8.68 30.53 1.78
N SER A 50 9.16 29.78 0.78
CA SER A 50 10.15 30.26 -0.20
C SER A 50 9.66 31.45 -1.03
N ARG A 51 8.34 31.65 -1.14
CA ARG A 51 7.70 32.72 -1.92
C ARG A 51 7.14 33.85 -1.05
N GLY A 52 7.35 33.79 0.28
CA GLY A 52 6.81 34.76 1.22
C GLY A 52 5.28 34.76 1.30
N GLU A 53 4.63 33.66 0.91
CA GLU A 53 3.18 33.51 0.96
C GLU A 53 2.70 33.25 2.40
N TRP A 54 1.46 33.63 2.71
CA TRP A 54 0.88 33.39 4.02
C TRP A 54 0.71 31.87 4.28
N LEU A 55 1.31 31.40 5.38
CA LEU A 55 1.38 29.98 5.72
C LEU A 55 0.07 29.44 6.34
N GLY A 56 -0.73 30.30 6.98
CA GLY A 56 -2.00 29.91 7.60
C GLY A 56 -1.90 28.64 8.45
N ASN A 57 -2.77 27.65 8.17
CA ASN A 57 -2.82 26.36 8.85
C ASN A 57 -2.04 25.25 8.12
N VAL A 58 -1.15 25.58 7.18
CA VAL A 58 -0.32 24.56 6.51
C VAL A 58 0.72 24.06 7.54
N PRO A 59 0.70 22.77 7.91
CA PRO A 59 1.65 22.26 8.88
C PRO A 59 3.06 22.20 8.26
N PRO A 60 4.13 22.51 9.02
CA PRO A 60 5.50 22.49 8.51
C PRO A 60 6.01 21.08 8.21
N GLN A 61 5.43 20.06 8.86
CA GLN A 61 5.83 18.67 8.71
C GLN A 61 4.62 17.78 8.44
N ILE A 62 4.84 16.74 7.67
CA ILE A 62 3.90 15.63 7.48
C ILE A 62 4.31 14.51 8.44
N HIS A 63 3.40 14.11 9.33
CA HIS A 63 3.62 13.04 10.30
C HIS A 63 2.91 11.77 9.86
N CYS A 64 3.66 10.78 9.40
CA CYS A 64 3.19 9.42 9.11
C CYS A 64 3.50 8.44 10.25
N LEU A 65 3.95 8.92 11.41
CA LEU A 65 4.19 8.10 12.60
C LEU A 65 3.37 8.66 13.76
N TYR A 66 2.54 7.81 14.35
CA TYR A 66 1.73 8.15 15.52
C TYR A 66 2.12 7.25 16.69
N GLU A 67 2.26 7.83 17.88
CA GLU A 67 2.48 7.07 19.11
C GLU A 67 1.22 7.11 19.98
N GLN A 68 0.71 5.94 20.37
CA GLN A 68 -0.41 5.82 21.29
C GLN A 68 -0.27 4.56 22.14
N ARG A 69 -0.48 4.68 23.47
CA ARG A 69 -0.47 3.54 24.42
C ARG A 69 0.73 2.61 24.21
N HIS A 70 1.94 3.18 24.15
CA HIS A 70 3.21 2.46 23.94
C HIS A 70 3.32 1.69 22.62
N HIS A 71 2.62 2.15 21.57
CA HIS A 71 2.76 1.62 20.22
C HIS A 71 2.93 2.73 19.20
N TYR A 72 3.80 2.49 18.22
CA TYR A 72 3.84 3.23 16.96
C TYR A 72 2.82 2.67 15.98
N PHE A 73 2.15 3.56 15.27
CA PHE A 73 1.27 3.28 14.14
C PHE A 73 1.82 3.97 12.91
N ILE A 74 2.11 3.18 11.87
CA ILE A 74 2.77 3.66 10.66
C ILE A 74 2.09 3.09 9.38
N PRO A 75 2.27 3.71 8.21
CA PRO A 75 1.73 3.24 6.95
C PRO A 75 2.20 1.83 6.58
N ARG A 76 1.31 1.03 6.00
CA ARG A 76 1.64 -0.31 5.51
C ARG A 76 2.72 -0.34 4.43
N GLY A 77 2.75 0.67 3.56
CA GLY A 77 3.79 0.79 2.53
C GLY A 77 5.21 0.86 3.09
N PHE A 78 5.38 1.15 4.39
CA PHE A 78 6.69 1.18 5.05
C PHE A 78 7.15 -0.20 5.55
N PHE A 79 6.35 -1.26 5.42
CA PHE A 79 6.64 -2.58 6.00
C PHE A 79 8.03 -3.12 5.65
N SER A 80 8.40 -3.16 4.37
CA SER A 80 9.70 -3.68 3.94
C SER A 80 10.86 -2.87 4.53
N GLN A 81 10.74 -1.54 4.58
CA GLN A 81 11.75 -0.66 5.18
C GLN A 81 11.83 -0.85 6.71
N LEU A 82 10.69 -1.08 7.36
CA LEU A 82 10.64 -1.41 8.78
C LEU A 82 11.44 -2.70 9.07
N LEU A 83 11.23 -3.77 8.29
CA LEU A 83 11.95 -5.03 8.48
C LEU A 83 13.46 -4.86 8.32
N VAL A 84 13.91 -4.04 7.37
CA VAL A 84 15.32 -3.66 7.21
C VAL A 84 15.86 -2.96 8.45
N LEU A 85 15.10 -2.03 9.05
CA LEU A 85 15.51 -1.39 10.31
C LEU A 85 15.62 -2.42 11.45
N PHE A 86 14.69 -3.35 11.56
CA PHE A 86 14.76 -4.39 12.60
C PHE A 86 16.02 -5.26 12.44
N GLN A 87 16.35 -5.65 11.21
CA GLN A 87 17.57 -6.40 10.91
C GLN A 87 18.83 -5.57 11.19
N GLN A 88 18.88 -4.31 10.74
CA GLN A 88 20.02 -3.41 10.93
C GLN A 88 20.36 -3.20 12.41
N PHE A 89 19.35 -3.10 13.28
CA PHE A 89 19.53 -2.88 14.71
C PHE A 89 19.51 -4.18 15.54
N GLY A 90 19.47 -5.35 14.90
CA GLY A 90 19.51 -6.66 15.57
C GLY A 90 18.33 -6.92 16.50
N VAL A 91 17.19 -6.26 16.28
CA VAL A 91 15.99 -6.42 17.10
C VAL A 91 15.21 -7.63 16.57
N LYS A 92 15.02 -8.66 17.41
CA LYS A 92 14.20 -9.82 17.04
C LYS A 92 12.74 -9.41 16.92
N TYR A 93 12.05 -9.89 15.89
CA TYR A 93 10.63 -9.61 15.67
C TYR A 93 9.87 -10.84 15.18
N ARG A 94 8.54 -10.77 15.33
CA ARG A 94 7.56 -11.68 14.73
C ARG A 94 6.50 -10.84 14.02
N VAL A 95 6.16 -11.23 12.80
CA VAL A 95 5.06 -10.61 12.05
C VAL A 95 3.77 -11.32 12.42
N VAL A 96 2.74 -10.53 12.74
CA VAL A 96 1.38 -10.99 13.00
C VAL A 96 0.49 -10.32 11.97
N ASP A 97 0.19 -11.05 10.89
CA ASP A 97 -0.73 -10.59 9.87
C ASP A 97 -2.18 -10.67 10.38
N ARG A 98 -2.88 -9.55 10.31
CA ARG A 98 -4.31 -9.38 10.62
C ARG A 98 -5.01 -8.61 9.50
N GLN A 99 -4.45 -8.63 8.30
CA GLN A 99 -5.11 -8.09 7.13
C GLN A 99 -6.39 -8.87 6.87
N ARG A 100 -7.41 -8.15 6.41
CA ARG A 100 -8.68 -8.75 6.04
C ARG A 100 -8.54 -9.40 4.66
N ASN A 101 -8.79 -10.69 4.60
CA ASN A 101 -9.06 -11.40 3.35
C ASN A 101 -10.58 -11.57 3.24
N LEU A 102 -11.11 -11.34 2.05
CA LEU A 102 -12.50 -11.59 1.72
C LEU A 102 -12.62 -12.94 1.01
N GLU A 103 -13.85 -13.41 0.87
CA GLU A 103 -14.13 -14.59 0.05
C GLU A 103 -13.56 -14.40 -1.36
N PRO A 104 -12.86 -15.41 -1.90
CA PRO A 104 -12.31 -15.31 -3.24
C PRO A 104 -13.38 -15.06 -4.30
N VAL A 105 -13.04 -14.24 -5.30
CA VAL A 105 -13.89 -14.01 -6.48
C VAL A 105 -13.17 -14.48 -7.73
N GLU A 106 -13.91 -15.17 -8.60
CA GLU A 106 -13.39 -15.66 -9.87
C GLU A 106 -13.54 -14.62 -10.97
N PHE A 107 -12.49 -14.49 -11.79
CA PHE A 107 -12.50 -13.70 -13.00
C PHE A 107 -12.15 -14.59 -14.18
N GLN A 108 -12.83 -14.42 -15.32
CA GLN A 108 -12.46 -15.12 -16.54
C GLN A 108 -11.47 -14.24 -17.31
N LEU A 109 -10.20 -14.60 -17.24
CA LEU A 109 -9.14 -13.85 -17.89
C LEU A 109 -9.09 -14.19 -19.40
N HIS A 110 -9.27 -13.18 -20.25
CA HIS A 110 -9.19 -13.28 -21.69
C HIS A 110 -8.07 -12.40 -22.26
N GLY A 111 -7.12 -13.04 -22.93
CA GLY A 111 -5.94 -12.41 -23.52
C GLY A 111 -4.67 -13.10 -23.03
N VAL A 112 -3.50 -12.61 -23.47
CA VAL A 112 -2.18 -13.02 -22.96
C VAL A 112 -1.35 -11.76 -22.73
N LEU A 113 -0.53 -11.74 -21.67
CA LEU A 113 0.47 -10.70 -21.48
C LEU A 113 1.56 -10.80 -22.54
N LYS A 114 2.12 -9.67 -22.94
CA LYS A 114 3.39 -9.67 -23.69
C LYS A 114 4.55 -9.97 -22.73
N ASP A 115 5.67 -10.48 -23.22
CA ASP A 115 6.83 -10.87 -22.41
C ASP A 115 7.26 -9.79 -21.40
N TYR A 116 7.37 -8.54 -21.85
CA TYR A 116 7.74 -7.43 -20.96
C TYR A 116 6.68 -7.09 -19.90
N GLN A 117 5.41 -7.41 -20.17
CA GLN A 117 4.31 -7.21 -19.21
C GLN A 117 4.28 -8.34 -18.19
N GLU A 118 4.63 -9.55 -18.60
CA GLU A 118 4.76 -10.72 -17.73
C GLU A 118 5.86 -10.51 -16.69
N LEU A 119 7.04 -10.03 -17.11
CA LEU A 119 8.12 -9.65 -16.18
C LEU A 119 7.64 -8.65 -15.11
N ALA A 120 6.91 -7.62 -15.53
CA ALA A 120 6.36 -6.62 -14.62
C ALA A 120 5.24 -7.17 -13.73
N TYR A 121 4.45 -8.12 -14.23
CA TYR A 121 3.42 -8.82 -13.48
C TYR A 121 4.05 -9.70 -12.39
N ASP A 122 5.06 -10.51 -12.73
CA ASP A 122 5.75 -11.42 -11.81
C ASP A 122 6.39 -10.67 -10.64
N ASP A 123 7.00 -9.52 -10.92
CA ASP A 123 7.54 -8.65 -9.88
C ASP A 123 6.44 -8.15 -8.92
N VAL A 124 5.28 -7.74 -9.43
CA VAL A 124 4.23 -7.15 -8.59
C VAL A 124 3.44 -8.23 -7.84
N ILE A 125 3.16 -9.38 -8.45
CA ILE A 125 2.35 -10.43 -7.82
C ILE A 125 3.09 -11.10 -6.65
N ALA A 126 4.43 -11.14 -6.69
CA ALA A 126 5.26 -11.67 -5.60
C ALA A 126 5.24 -10.83 -4.30
N ARG A 127 4.54 -9.68 -4.30
CA ARG A 127 4.52 -8.71 -3.20
C ARG A 127 3.08 -8.29 -2.89
N ASP A 128 2.74 -8.12 -1.62
CA ASP A 128 1.40 -7.64 -1.24
C ASP A 128 1.12 -6.23 -1.78
N HIS A 129 2.17 -5.41 -1.83
CA HIS A 129 2.17 -4.01 -2.23
C HIS A 129 3.26 -3.74 -3.27
N GLY A 130 2.91 -3.00 -4.32
CA GLY A 130 3.85 -2.60 -5.36
C GLY A 130 3.37 -1.37 -6.11
N THR A 131 4.33 -0.65 -6.70
CA THR A 131 4.06 0.48 -7.59
C THR A 131 4.53 0.13 -8.98
N LEU A 132 3.61 0.06 -9.94
CA LEU A 132 3.93 -0.18 -11.33
C LEU A 132 4.12 1.15 -12.06
N VAL A 133 5.36 1.48 -12.41
CA VAL A 133 5.72 2.71 -13.12
C VAL A 133 5.98 2.40 -14.60
N GLY A 134 5.48 3.25 -15.50
CA GLY A 134 5.79 3.19 -16.92
C GLY A 134 5.05 4.26 -17.69
N ASP A 135 5.38 4.44 -18.97
CA ASP A 135 4.81 5.49 -19.81
C ASP A 135 3.36 5.23 -20.21
N ALA A 136 2.71 6.24 -20.79
CA ALA A 136 1.42 6.04 -21.45
C ALA A 136 1.55 4.89 -22.48
N LYS A 137 0.50 4.06 -22.58
CA LYS A 137 0.46 2.89 -23.49
C LYS A 137 1.44 1.74 -23.17
N SER A 138 2.19 1.80 -22.06
CA SER A 138 3.01 0.65 -21.61
C SER A 138 2.18 -0.60 -21.23
N GLY A 139 0.87 -0.43 -21.05
CA GLY A 139 -0.03 -1.55 -20.76
C GLY A 139 -0.24 -1.83 -19.28
N LYS A 140 0.09 -0.88 -18.39
CA LYS A 140 -0.18 -0.96 -16.93
C LYS A 140 -1.57 -1.46 -16.59
N THR A 141 -2.59 -0.99 -17.32
CA THR A 141 -3.98 -1.43 -17.08
C THR A 141 -4.15 -2.91 -17.35
N VAL A 142 -3.54 -3.45 -18.40
CA VAL A 142 -3.65 -4.89 -18.71
C VAL A 142 -2.95 -5.68 -17.62
N ILE A 143 -1.74 -5.30 -17.22
CA ILE A 143 -1.02 -5.92 -16.09
C ILE A 143 -1.88 -5.88 -14.81
N ALA A 144 -2.51 -4.75 -14.51
CA ALA A 144 -3.39 -4.62 -13.35
C ALA A 144 -4.61 -5.56 -13.41
N LEU A 145 -5.23 -5.75 -14.58
CA LEU A 145 -6.33 -6.71 -14.75
C LEU A 145 -5.89 -8.15 -14.48
N TYR A 146 -4.67 -8.52 -14.92
CA TYR A 146 -4.09 -9.81 -14.61
C TYR A 146 -3.84 -9.96 -13.10
N LEU A 147 -3.29 -8.94 -12.44
CA LEU A 147 -3.12 -8.94 -10.99
C LEU A 147 -4.45 -9.13 -10.25
N ILE A 148 -5.53 -8.47 -10.70
CA ILE A 148 -6.87 -8.61 -10.12
C ILE A 148 -7.37 -10.06 -10.26
N ALA A 149 -7.32 -10.60 -11.49
CA ALA A 149 -7.71 -11.97 -11.77
C ALA A 149 -6.96 -12.99 -10.92
N GLN A 150 -5.65 -12.79 -10.75
CA GLN A 150 -4.78 -13.75 -10.07
C GLN A 150 -4.87 -13.63 -8.55
N ARG A 151 -5.10 -12.42 -8.01
CA ARG A 151 -5.33 -12.22 -6.58
C ARG A 151 -6.70 -12.72 -6.11
N ARG A 152 -7.70 -12.83 -6.99
CA ARG A 152 -9.04 -13.37 -6.68
C ARG A 152 -9.65 -12.71 -5.44
N GLN A 153 -9.53 -11.39 -5.32
CA GLN A 153 -10.12 -10.62 -4.23
C GLN A 153 -11.00 -9.51 -4.80
N PRO A 154 -12.11 -9.16 -4.14
CA PRO A 154 -12.90 -7.99 -4.51
C PRO A 154 -12.01 -6.76 -4.61
N THR A 155 -12.08 -6.06 -5.73
CA THR A 155 -11.14 -4.98 -6.06
C THR A 155 -11.83 -3.63 -6.16
N MET A 156 -11.21 -2.60 -5.58
CA MET A 156 -11.59 -1.21 -5.78
C MET A 156 -10.57 -0.50 -6.67
N ILE A 157 -11.03 0.10 -7.77
CA ILE A 157 -10.19 0.80 -8.74
C ILE A 157 -10.47 2.30 -8.66
N ILE A 158 -9.48 3.07 -8.22
CA ILE A 158 -9.60 4.53 -8.10
C ILE A 158 -8.96 5.20 -9.32
N VAL A 159 -9.72 6.05 -9.99
CA VAL A 159 -9.29 6.79 -11.18
C VAL A 159 -9.61 8.29 -11.03
N PRO A 160 -8.83 9.19 -11.67
CA PRO A 160 -8.96 10.62 -11.43
C PRO A 160 -10.15 11.28 -12.13
N ASN A 161 -10.77 10.62 -13.12
CA ASN A 161 -11.90 11.18 -13.86
C ASN A 161 -12.80 10.10 -14.48
N VAL A 162 -13.99 10.54 -14.89
CA VAL A 162 -15.06 9.74 -15.51
C VAL A 162 -14.62 9.08 -16.82
N ALA A 163 -13.84 9.77 -17.65
CA ALA A 163 -13.37 9.19 -18.91
C ALA A 163 -12.51 7.93 -18.68
N LEU A 164 -11.62 7.97 -17.67
CA LEU A 164 -10.84 6.79 -17.29
C LEU A 164 -11.69 5.71 -16.63
N LEU A 165 -12.73 6.08 -15.87
CA LEU A 165 -13.68 5.12 -15.31
C LEU A 165 -14.34 4.29 -16.42
N GLY A 166 -14.86 4.95 -17.45
CA GLY A 166 -15.44 4.28 -18.62
C GLY A 166 -14.46 3.31 -19.29
N HIS A 167 -13.21 3.73 -19.49
CA HIS A 167 -12.16 2.89 -20.07
C HIS A 167 -11.82 1.66 -19.22
N TRP A 168 -11.83 1.80 -17.89
CA TRP A 168 -11.63 0.68 -16.99
C TRP A 168 -12.82 -0.29 -17.03
N LYS A 169 -14.05 0.22 -17.03
CA LYS A 169 -15.26 -0.59 -17.16
C LYS A 169 -15.23 -1.43 -18.44
N GLU A 170 -14.94 -0.82 -19.59
CA GLU A 170 -14.83 -1.53 -20.87
C GLU A 170 -13.79 -2.65 -20.82
N LYS A 171 -12.65 -2.41 -20.17
CA LYS A 171 -11.59 -3.41 -20.05
C LYS A 171 -11.95 -4.54 -19.07
N LEU A 172 -12.61 -4.26 -17.97
CA LEU A 172 -13.10 -5.28 -17.04
C LEU A 172 -14.05 -6.24 -17.75
N VAL A 173 -15.02 -5.71 -18.50
CA VAL A 173 -15.95 -6.50 -19.31
C VAL A 173 -15.21 -7.30 -20.38
N ARG A 174 -14.27 -6.67 -21.09
CA ARG A 174 -13.56 -7.31 -22.20
C ARG A 174 -12.60 -8.41 -21.75
N PHE A 175 -11.74 -8.11 -20.78
CA PHE A 175 -10.59 -8.94 -20.37
C PHE A 175 -10.89 -9.83 -19.17
N LEU A 176 -11.79 -9.44 -18.26
CA LEU A 176 -12.13 -10.25 -17.07
C LEU A 176 -13.54 -10.86 -17.15
N LYS A 177 -14.31 -10.53 -18.20
CA LYS A 177 -15.71 -10.95 -18.42
C LYS A 177 -16.65 -10.68 -17.25
N VAL A 178 -16.34 -9.64 -16.48
CA VAL A 178 -17.29 -9.13 -15.48
C VAL A 178 -18.49 -8.56 -16.24
N PRO A 179 -19.73 -8.97 -15.95
CA PRO A 179 -20.91 -8.37 -16.56
C PRO A 179 -20.94 -6.86 -16.34
N ALA A 180 -21.35 -6.10 -17.35
CA ALA A 180 -21.24 -4.63 -17.32
C ALA A 180 -22.13 -4.00 -16.23
N GLU A 181 -23.20 -4.68 -15.86
CA GLU A 181 -24.14 -4.37 -14.79
C GLU A 181 -23.61 -4.71 -13.38
N GLU A 182 -22.65 -5.63 -13.28
CA GLU A 182 -22.02 -6.03 -12.02
C GLU A 182 -20.77 -5.21 -11.69
N VAL A 183 -20.23 -4.44 -12.64
CA VAL A 183 -19.17 -3.47 -12.35
C VAL A 183 -19.75 -2.34 -11.50
N GLY A 184 -19.32 -2.27 -10.24
CA GLY A 184 -19.66 -1.20 -9.30
C GLY A 184 -19.17 0.16 -9.80
N ILE A 185 -19.88 1.22 -9.42
CA ILE A 185 -19.51 2.61 -9.74
C ILE A 185 -19.82 3.48 -8.52
N VAL A 186 -18.78 4.10 -7.98
CA VAL A 186 -18.88 5.19 -7.01
C VAL A 186 -18.35 6.46 -7.65
N GLY A 187 -19.27 7.33 -8.07
CA GLY A 187 -18.98 8.48 -8.92
C GLY A 187 -20.15 8.79 -9.86
N GLU A 188 -20.11 9.93 -10.56
CA GLU A 188 -21.19 10.35 -11.48
C GLU A 188 -22.59 10.41 -10.83
N GLY A 189 -22.64 10.73 -9.53
CA GLY A 189 -23.89 10.71 -8.76
C GLY A 189 -24.43 9.31 -8.44
N LYS A 190 -23.67 8.24 -8.74
CA LYS A 190 -23.98 6.85 -8.39
C LYS A 190 -23.14 6.41 -7.20
N PHE A 191 -23.76 5.59 -6.35
CA PHE A 191 -23.09 4.87 -5.28
C PHE A 191 -23.54 3.41 -5.35
N ASN A 192 -22.84 2.61 -6.15
CA ASN A 192 -23.12 1.19 -6.32
C ASN A 192 -21.83 0.40 -6.13
N VAL A 193 -21.82 -0.54 -5.18
CA VAL A 193 -20.69 -1.43 -4.94
C VAL A 193 -20.94 -2.72 -5.70
N GLY A 194 -20.04 -3.07 -6.61
CA GLY A 194 -20.13 -4.31 -7.39
C GLY A 194 -19.68 -5.52 -6.57
N PRO A 195 -20.23 -6.73 -6.83
CA PRO A 195 -19.89 -7.93 -6.08
C PRO A 195 -18.42 -8.35 -6.24
N GLN A 196 -17.80 -8.06 -7.39
CA GLN A 196 -16.41 -8.45 -7.70
C GLN A 196 -15.46 -7.24 -7.80
N VAL A 197 -15.92 -6.15 -8.40
CA VAL A 197 -15.09 -4.97 -8.67
C VAL A 197 -15.94 -3.70 -8.59
N THR A 198 -15.36 -2.65 -8.02
CA THR A 198 -15.95 -1.31 -7.89
C THR A 198 -14.97 -0.24 -8.34
#